data_AF-A0A4R4IS35-F1
#
_entry.id   AF-A0A4R4IS35-F1
#
_cell.length_a   1.000
_cell.length_b   1.000
_cell.length_c   1.000
_cell.angle_alpha   90.00
_cell.angle_beta   90.00
_cell.angle_gamma   90.00
#
_symmetry.space_group_name_H-M   'P 1'
#
loop_
_entity.id
_entity.type
_entity.pdbx_description
1 polymer ?
#
loop_
_entity_poly.entity_id
_entity_poly.type
_entity_poly.pdbx_seq_one_letter_code
_entity_poly.pdbx_strand_id
1 'polypeptide(L)'
;MIIAWGNFFGVPLDVVLSNEQMTPQKAAEIVAGGIPNSEAKLIQFAAAKAYLSLSKYQSTDVVNGNGDLLAEHVKGNVIANQKANKSSNFGKFSKAEGTVQESLGIWPPNRGAYGPVEKVTLPNGTIIDRYGSTKGTFTSPVGIPFENRALPSYSANAPYNVYKVLKPIDDVSKSKILPWFGQKGQGTQYELPKPVQWYLDNHYLGEKK
;
A
#
# COMPACT_ATOMS: atom_id res chain seq x y z
N MET A 1 -0.19 6.99 -36.80
CA MET A 1 -0.76 6.54 -35.50
C MET A 1 -0.56 7.63 -34.43
N ILE A 2 -1.28 8.76 -34.52
CA ILE A 2 -1.22 9.88 -33.54
C ILE A 2 -2.60 10.12 -32.90
N ILE A 3 -3.65 9.44 -33.38
CA ILE A 3 -5.05 9.77 -33.08
C ILE A 3 -5.53 9.16 -31.74
N ALA A 4 -4.72 8.36 -31.03
CA ALA A 4 -5.19 7.58 -29.89
C ALA A 4 -4.93 8.16 -28.50
N TRP A 5 -4.28 9.33 -28.36
CA TRP A 5 -3.99 9.93 -27.04
C TRP A 5 -4.84 11.15 -26.67
N GLY A 6 -5.63 11.70 -27.60
CA GLY A 6 -6.42 12.92 -27.38
C GLY A 6 -7.64 12.75 -26.48
N ASN A 7 -8.21 11.55 -26.38
CA ASN A 7 -9.50 11.35 -25.69
C ASN A 7 -9.38 10.99 -24.20
N PHE A 8 -8.18 10.93 -23.62
CA PHE A 8 -8.01 10.52 -22.22
C PHE A 8 -8.14 11.67 -21.20
N PHE A 9 -8.03 12.94 -21.62
CA PHE A 9 -8.03 14.10 -20.71
C PHE A 9 -9.13 15.13 -20.95
N GLY A 10 -10.15 14.84 -21.78
CA GLY A 10 -11.30 15.73 -21.94
C GLY A 10 -10.94 17.14 -22.46
N VAL A 11 -9.82 17.27 -23.17
CA VAL A 11 -9.34 18.55 -23.70
C VAL A 11 -10.04 18.82 -25.04
N PRO A 12 -10.73 19.97 -25.19
CA PRO A 12 -11.33 20.38 -26.45
C PRO A 12 -10.27 20.48 -27.57
N LEU A 13 -10.60 19.96 -28.76
CA LEU A 13 -9.66 19.80 -29.88
C LEU A 13 -9.12 21.14 -30.40
N ASP A 14 -9.89 22.22 -30.24
CA ASP A 14 -9.55 23.61 -30.57
C ASP A 14 -8.42 24.18 -29.70
N VAL A 15 -8.26 23.70 -28.45
CA VAL A 15 -7.13 24.08 -27.58
C VAL A 15 -5.82 23.40 -28.03
N VAL A 16 -5.92 22.16 -28.50
CA VAL A 16 -4.78 21.39 -29.06
C VAL A 16 -4.38 21.92 -30.44
N LEU A 17 -5.32 22.49 -31.20
CA LEU A 17 -5.13 22.98 -32.56
C LEU A 17 -4.84 24.49 -32.68
N SER A 18 -4.81 25.24 -31.57
CA SER A 18 -4.18 26.56 -31.57
C SER A 18 -2.67 26.35 -31.81
N ASN A 19 -2.26 26.45 -33.07
CA ASN A 19 -0.90 26.18 -33.57
C ASN A 19 0.17 27.17 -33.07
N GLU A 20 0.00 27.76 -31.89
CA GLU A 20 1.03 28.57 -31.25
C GLU A 20 1.76 27.72 -30.20
N GLN A 21 2.91 27.21 -30.62
CA GLN A 21 3.86 26.51 -29.75
C GLN A 21 4.20 27.41 -28.53
N MET A 22 4.09 26.87 -27.32
CA MET A 22 4.33 27.63 -26.09
C MET A 22 5.81 28.01 -25.97
N THR A 23 6.14 29.28 -26.18
CA THR A 23 7.51 29.81 -26.07
C THR A 23 7.83 30.23 -24.63
N PRO A 24 9.12 30.26 -24.21
CA PRO A 24 9.51 30.70 -22.88
C PRO A 24 9.02 32.11 -22.52
N GLN A 25 9.04 33.04 -23.48
CA GLN A 25 8.60 34.42 -23.33
C GLN A 25 7.09 34.48 -23.09
N LYS A 26 6.31 33.74 -23.87
CA LYS A 26 4.85 33.68 -23.73
C LYS A 26 4.43 33.01 -22.42
N ALA A 27 5.14 31.96 -21.99
CA ALA A 27 4.90 31.33 -20.70
C ALA A 27 5.18 32.28 -19.52
N ALA A 28 6.26 33.07 -19.60
CA ALA A 28 6.58 34.08 -18.60
C ALA A 28 5.53 35.20 -18.54
N GLU A 29 5.05 35.66 -19.71
CA GLU A 29 4.01 36.68 -19.83
C GLU A 29 2.66 36.22 -19.24
N ILE A 30 2.23 35.00 -19.57
CA ILE A 30 1.00 34.41 -19.02
C ILE A 30 1.06 34.30 -17.49
N VAL A 31 2.22 33.91 -16.94
CA VAL A 31 2.40 33.80 -15.48
C VAL A 31 2.49 35.16 -14.80
N ALA A 32 3.11 36.16 -15.45
CA ALA A 32 3.22 37.53 -14.94
C ALA A 32 1.88 38.27 -14.92
N GLY A 33 0.93 37.90 -15.79
CA GLY A 33 -0.42 38.46 -15.85
C GLY A 33 -1.34 38.13 -14.67
N GLY A 34 -0.89 37.33 -13.69
CA GLY A 34 -1.67 36.95 -12.50
C GLY A 34 -2.60 35.76 -12.72
N ILE A 35 -3.30 35.33 -11.66
CA ILE A 35 -4.18 34.15 -11.70
C ILE A 35 -5.43 34.49 -12.53
N PRO A 36 -5.71 33.77 -13.64
CA PRO A 36 -6.86 34.09 -14.48
C PRO A 36 -8.20 33.77 -13.82
N ASN A 37 -9.22 34.55 -14.17
CA ASN A 37 -10.60 34.40 -13.70
C ASN A 37 -11.51 33.61 -14.67
N SER A 38 -10.95 32.98 -15.71
CA SER A 38 -11.68 32.12 -16.65
C SER A 38 -11.01 30.75 -16.81
N GLU A 39 -11.82 29.71 -16.95
CA GLU A 39 -11.36 28.31 -17.00
C GLU A 39 -10.38 28.06 -18.15
N ALA A 40 -10.65 28.60 -19.34
CA ALA A 40 -9.77 28.45 -20.51
C ALA A 40 -8.37 29.07 -20.28
N LYS A 41 -8.30 30.21 -19.58
CA LYS A 41 -7.02 30.86 -19.25
C LYS A 41 -6.31 30.15 -18.10
N LEU A 42 -7.06 29.54 -17.18
CA LEU A 42 -6.50 28.76 -16.06
C LEU A 42 -5.68 27.58 -16.57
N ILE A 43 -6.16 26.90 -17.62
CA ILE A 43 -5.46 25.77 -18.25
C ILE A 43 -4.15 26.24 -18.91
N GLN A 44 -4.19 27.37 -19.63
CA GLN A 44 -2.99 27.95 -20.24
C GLN A 44 -1.97 28.40 -19.18
N PHE A 45 -2.44 28.96 -18.06
CA PHE A 45 -1.60 29.35 -16.93
C PHE A 45 -0.95 28.14 -16.24
N ALA A 46 -1.69 27.04 -16.09
CA ALA A 46 -1.15 25.78 -15.57
C ALA A 46 -0.08 25.19 -16.52
N ALA A 47 -0.35 25.18 -17.83
CA ALA A 47 0.61 24.74 -18.83
C ALA A 47 1.88 25.60 -18.85
N ALA A 48 1.74 26.93 -18.75
CA ALA A 48 2.88 27.86 -18.69
C ALA A 48 3.74 27.66 -17.44
N LYS A 49 3.13 27.41 -16.27
CA LYS A 49 3.87 27.09 -15.03
C LYS A 49 4.64 25.78 -15.14
N ALA A 50 4.04 24.74 -15.72
CA ALA A 50 4.71 23.45 -15.93
C ALA A 50 5.87 23.57 -16.93
N TYR A 51 5.68 24.34 -18.00
CA TYR A 51 6.74 24.61 -18.98
C TYR A 51 7.93 25.35 -18.35
N LEU A 52 7.67 26.38 -17.54
CA LEU A 52 8.73 27.13 -16.83
C LEU A 52 9.43 26.29 -15.76
N SER A 53 8.74 25.35 -15.10
CA SER A 53 9.40 24.47 -14.12
C SER A 53 10.32 23.46 -14.81
N LEU A 54 9.86 22.87 -15.91
CA LEU A 54 10.63 21.91 -16.72
C LEU A 54 11.81 22.58 -17.42
N SER A 55 11.63 23.81 -17.94
CA SER A 55 12.72 24.53 -18.60
C SER A 55 13.77 25.01 -17.59
N LYS A 56 13.38 25.43 -16.38
CA LYS A 56 14.33 25.70 -15.29
C LYS A 56 15.12 24.44 -14.92
N TYR A 57 14.46 23.28 -14.90
CA TYR A 57 15.10 21.99 -14.64
C TYR A 57 16.12 21.59 -15.72
N GLN A 58 15.77 21.72 -17.00
CA GLN A 58 16.70 21.44 -18.11
C GLN A 58 17.83 22.48 -18.25
N SER A 59 17.56 23.75 -17.97
CA SER A 59 18.57 24.81 -18.06
C SER A 59 19.64 24.69 -16.99
N THR A 60 19.30 24.13 -15.82
CA THR A 60 20.27 23.87 -14.74
C THR A 60 21.16 22.66 -15.01
N ASP A 61 20.67 21.64 -15.73
CA ASP A 61 21.43 20.40 -15.99
C ASP A 61 22.34 20.49 -17.23
N VAL A 62 22.03 21.34 -18.22
CA VAL A 62 22.79 21.40 -19.48
C VAL A 62 24.02 22.33 -19.41
N VAL A 63 24.08 23.25 -18.46
CA VAL A 63 25.17 24.27 -18.41
C VAL A 63 26.34 23.87 -17.51
N ASN A 64 26.17 22.96 -16.54
CA ASN A 64 27.26 22.57 -15.63
C ASN A 64 27.32 21.05 -15.51
N GLY A 65 28.33 20.42 -16.12
CA GLY A 65 28.60 18.99 -16.04
C GLY A 65 28.98 18.49 -14.64
N ASN A 66 28.07 18.58 -13.67
CA ASN A 66 28.31 18.33 -12.25
C ASN A 66 27.29 17.34 -11.68
N GLY A 67 27.55 16.04 -11.81
CA GLY A 67 26.75 14.97 -11.17
C GLY A 67 26.63 15.09 -9.65
N ASP A 68 27.49 15.88 -9.01
CA ASP A 68 27.49 16.12 -7.56
C ASP A 68 26.30 16.97 -7.09
N LEU A 69 25.79 17.91 -7.91
CA LEU A 69 24.65 18.77 -7.55
C LEU A 69 23.32 18.03 -7.61
N LEU A 70 23.17 17.12 -8.58
CA LEU A 70 22.01 16.22 -8.65
C LEU A 70 21.99 15.27 -7.45
N ALA A 71 23.15 14.71 -7.09
CA ALA A 71 23.28 13.85 -5.92
C ALA A 71 22.95 14.59 -4.61
N GLU A 72 23.36 15.86 -4.48
CA GLU A 72 23.02 16.70 -3.34
C GLU A 72 21.51 17.02 -3.28
N HIS A 73 20.90 17.35 -4.41
CA HIS A 73 19.46 17.61 -4.50
C HIS A 73 18.62 16.36 -4.18
N VAL A 74 19.02 15.19 -4.69
CA VAL A 74 18.38 13.90 -4.36
C VAL A 74 18.50 13.60 -2.88
N LYS A 75 19.69 13.81 -2.27
CA LYS A 75 19.88 13.66 -0.82
C LYS A 75 18.97 14.62 -0.03
N GLY A 76 18.88 15.89 -0.45
CA GLY A 76 17.99 16.88 0.15
C GLY A 76 16.52 16.43 0.13
N ASN A 77 16.06 15.90 -1.01
CA ASN A 77 14.69 15.39 -1.16
C ASN A 77 14.44 14.13 -0.30
N VAL A 78 15.41 13.23 -0.22
CA VAL A 78 15.32 12.04 0.66
C VAL A 78 15.22 12.46 2.13
N ILE A 79 16.01 13.43 2.57
CA ILE A 79 15.98 13.95 3.95
C ILE A 79 14.64 14.64 4.24
N ALA A 80 14.16 15.48 3.33
CA ALA A 80 12.87 16.15 3.44
C ALA A 80 11.71 15.12 3.53
N ASN A 81 11.73 14.10 2.69
CA ASN A 81 10.74 13.01 2.73
C ASN A 81 10.83 12.19 4.02
N GLN A 82 12.02 11.85 4.50
CA GLN A 82 12.19 11.16 5.78
C GLN A 82 11.67 12.00 6.95
N LYS A 83 11.93 13.31 6.96
CA LYS A 83 11.42 14.23 7.97
C LYS A 83 9.88 14.30 7.90
N ALA A 84 9.31 14.47 6.71
CA ALA A 84 7.88 14.50 6.49
C ALA A 84 7.19 13.20 6.94
N ASN A 85 7.77 12.03 6.62
CA ASN A 85 7.27 10.73 7.04
C ASN A 85 7.29 10.58 8.57
N LYS A 86 8.38 11.00 9.23
CA LYS A 86 8.49 10.97 10.70
C LYS A 86 7.53 11.94 11.39
N SER A 87 7.28 13.11 10.81
CA SER A 87 6.32 14.09 11.33
C SER A 87 4.87 13.80 10.93
N SER A 88 4.65 12.83 10.03
CA SER A 88 3.30 12.52 9.57
C SER A 88 2.47 11.90 10.69
N ASN A 89 1.19 12.23 10.74
CA ASN A 89 0.24 11.60 11.64
C ASN A 89 -0.31 10.27 11.08
N PHE A 90 0.33 9.67 10.07
CA PHE A 90 -0.20 8.50 9.35
C PHE A 90 -0.55 7.34 10.30
N GLY A 91 0.33 7.04 11.27
CA GLY A 91 0.06 6.00 12.27
C GLY A 91 -1.18 6.29 13.13
N LYS A 92 -1.44 7.56 13.47
CA LYS A 92 -2.65 7.94 14.23
C LYS A 92 -3.92 7.75 13.40
N PHE A 93 -3.90 8.13 12.13
CA PHE A 93 -5.03 7.91 11.23
C PHE A 93 -5.30 6.43 10.99
N SER A 94 -4.25 5.62 10.78
CA SER A 94 -4.39 4.17 10.63
C SER A 94 -5.01 3.51 11.88
N LYS A 95 -4.61 3.96 13.08
CA LYS A 95 -5.23 3.49 14.33
C LYS A 95 -6.70 3.91 14.44
N ALA A 96 -7.03 5.17 14.13
CA ALA A 96 -8.40 5.66 14.18
C ALA A 96 -9.33 4.93 13.18
N GLU A 97 -8.87 4.72 11.94
CA GLU A 97 -9.57 3.93 10.94
C GLU A 97 -9.76 2.48 11.41
N GLY A 98 -8.71 1.90 11.99
CA GLY A 98 -8.75 0.56 12.58
C GLY A 98 -9.85 0.37 13.62
N THR A 99 -10.01 1.35 14.52
CA THR A 99 -11.07 1.36 15.52
C THR A 99 -12.46 1.41 14.88
N VAL A 100 -12.63 2.17 13.80
CA VAL A 100 -13.89 2.22 13.05
C VAL A 100 -14.17 0.88 12.36
N GLN A 101 -13.17 0.27 11.71
CA GLN A 101 -13.30 -1.06 11.11
C GLN A 101 -13.72 -2.10 12.15
N GLU A 102 -13.10 -2.10 13.33
CA GLU A 102 -13.44 -3.02 14.43
C GLU A 102 -14.85 -2.76 14.97
N SER A 103 -15.19 -1.50 15.25
CA SER A 103 -16.52 -1.12 15.76
C SER A 103 -17.67 -1.47 14.80
N LEU A 104 -17.40 -1.43 13.50
CA LEU A 104 -18.39 -1.76 12.46
C LEU A 104 -18.32 -3.24 12.02
N GLY A 105 -17.41 -4.04 12.60
CA GLY A 105 -17.25 -5.45 12.23
C GLY A 105 -16.78 -5.66 10.79
N ILE A 106 -16.09 -4.68 10.20
CA ILE A 106 -15.62 -4.74 8.83
C ILE A 106 -14.34 -5.57 8.79
N TRP A 107 -14.46 -6.81 8.34
CA TRP A 107 -13.31 -7.69 8.10
C TRP A 107 -12.59 -7.33 6.80
N PRO A 108 -11.27 -7.58 6.71
CA PRO A 108 -10.51 -7.29 5.51
C PRO A 108 -11.03 -8.11 4.32
N PRO A 109 -11.02 -7.53 3.11
CA PRO A 109 -11.34 -8.27 1.89
C PRO A 109 -10.31 -9.37 1.64
N ASN A 110 -10.57 -10.21 0.63
CA ASN A 110 -9.66 -11.28 0.20
C ASN A 110 -9.17 -12.15 1.37
N ARG A 111 -10.04 -12.35 2.37
CA ARG A 111 -9.71 -13.15 3.56
C ARG A 111 -8.45 -12.66 4.30
N GLY A 112 -8.22 -11.34 4.30
CA GLY A 112 -7.06 -10.74 4.95
C GLY A 112 -5.75 -10.97 4.20
N ALA A 113 -5.75 -11.42 2.94
CA ALA A 113 -4.53 -11.61 2.18
C ALA A 113 -4.03 -10.32 1.53
N TYR A 114 -2.78 -9.95 1.83
CA TYR A 114 -2.02 -8.90 1.16
C TYR A 114 -1.39 -9.43 -0.13
N GLY A 115 -2.22 -9.50 -1.19
CA GLY A 115 -1.84 -9.99 -2.50
C GLY A 115 -2.32 -11.43 -2.76
N PRO A 116 -1.65 -12.16 -3.68
CA PRO A 116 -2.10 -13.48 -4.10
C PRO A 116 -2.03 -14.50 -2.96
N VAL A 117 -2.94 -15.47 -3.01
CA VAL A 117 -2.99 -16.60 -2.08
C VAL A 117 -2.30 -17.80 -2.73
N GLU A 118 -1.30 -18.34 -2.05
CA GLU A 118 -0.57 -19.53 -2.46
C GLU A 118 -1.24 -20.77 -1.86
N LYS A 119 -1.31 -21.87 -2.61
CA LYS A 119 -1.69 -23.19 -2.07
C LYS A 119 -0.42 -23.96 -1.71
N VAL A 120 -0.34 -24.41 -0.46
CA VAL A 120 0.82 -25.11 0.08
C VAL A 120 0.41 -26.35 0.88
N THR A 121 1.34 -27.28 1.03
CA THR A 121 1.26 -28.34 2.03
C THR A 121 2.05 -27.92 3.27
N LEU A 122 1.43 -27.97 4.46
CA LEU A 122 2.18 -27.86 5.72
C LEU A 122 2.83 -29.20 6.04
N PRO A 123 4.17 -29.31 6.09
CA PRO A 123 4.83 -30.57 6.35
C PRO A 123 4.68 -31.01 7.81
N ASN A 124 4.83 -32.31 8.05
CA ASN A 124 4.94 -32.87 9.39
C ASN A 124 6.06 -32.15 10.18
N GLY A 125 5.80 -31.85 11.44
CA GLY A 125 6.70 -31.14 12.33
C GLY A 125 6.53 -29.62 12.35
N THR A 126 5.79 -29.03 11.39
CA THR A 126 5.51 -27.59 11.38
C THR A 126 4.81 -27.16 12.66
N ILE A 127 5.20 -26.01 13.22
CA ILE A 127 4.58 -25.46 14.42
C ILE A 127 3.80 -24.21 14.02
N ILE A 128 2.51 -24.23 14.34
CA ILE A 128 1.56 -23.14 14.08
C ILE A 128 0.87 -22.73 15.36
N ASP A 129 0.38 -21.50 15.43
CA ASP A 129 -0.35 -20.98 16.57
C ASP A 129 -1.62 -20.23 16.12
N ARG A 130 -2.51 -19.97 17.09
CA ARG A 130 -3.78 -19.28 16.86
C ARG A 130 -4.24 -18.53 18.11
N TYR A 131 -4.76 -17.33 17.90
CA TYR A 131 -5.66 -16.67 18.84
C TYR A 131 -7.11 -17.03 18.48
N GLY A 132 -7.86 -17.58 19.43
CA GLY A 132 -9.27 -17.94 19.25
C GLY A 132 -9.57 -19.42 19.39
N SER A 133 -10.85 -19.77 19.27
CA SER A 133 -11.33 -21.15 19.41
C SER A 133 -10.85 -22.07 18.28
N THR A 134 -10.85 -23.36 18.56
CA THR A 134 -10.54 -24.45 17.60
C THR A 134 -11.57 -24.58 16.47
N LYS A 135 -12.70 -23.87 16.53
CA LYS A 135 -13.73 -23.84 15.47
C LYS A 135 -13.32 -23.01 14.25
N GLY A 136 -12.27 -22.19 14.36
CA GLY A 136 -11.74 -21.41 13.23
C GLY A 136 -10.73 -22.16 12.38
N THR A 137 -10.40 -21.60 11.22
CA THR A 137 -9.49 -22.19 10.22
C THR A 137 -8.16 -21.46 10.08
N PHE A 138 -8.04 -20.23 10.57
CA PHE A 138 -6.81 -19.44 10.44
C PHE A 138 -5.78 -19.77 11.51
N THR A 139 -4.54 -19.89 11.11
CA THR A 139 -3.38 -20.05 11.99
C THR A 139 -2.22 -19.22 11.45
N SER A 140 -1.14 -19.09 12.20
CA SER A 140 0.10 -18.49 11.73
C SER A 140 1.29 -19.40 12.08
N PRO A 141 2.44 -19.25 11.42
CA PRO A 141 3.69 -19.76 11.98
C PRO A 141 3.85 -19.29 13.44
N VAL A 142 4.38 -20.16 14.30
CA VAL A 142 4.57 -19.79 15.70
C VAL A 142 5.44 -18.54 15.85
N GLY A 143 5.05 -17.64 16.75
CA GLY A 143 5.86 -16.47 17.13
C GLY A 143 5.65 -15.22 16.26
N ILE A 144 4.69 -15.22 15.33
CA ILE A 144 4.28 -13.98 14.64
C ILE A 144 3.68 -13.01 15.69
N PRO A 145 4.19 -11.78 15.84
CA PRO A 145 3.65 -10.80 16.80
C PRO A 145 2.18 -10.48 16.53
N PHE A 146 1.41 -10.16 17.57
CA PHE A 146 -0.03 -9.86 17.45
C PHE A 146 -0.34 -8.74 16.45
N GLU A 147 0.43 -7.65 16.47
CA GLU A 147 0.30 -6.54 15.51
C GLU A 147 0.54 -6.96 14.06
N ASN A 148 1.31 -8.02 13.83
CA ASN A 148 1.56 -8.55 12.50
C ASN A 148 0.43 -9.48 12.00
N ARG A 149 -0.52 -9.82 12.88
CA ARG A 149 -1.67 -10.69 12.56
C ARG A 149 -2.91 -9.93 12.13
N ALA A 150 -2.91 -8.60 12.28
CA ALA A 150 -4.03 -7.73 11.96
C ALA A 150 -5.38 -8.24 12.49
N LEU A 151 -5.37 -8.69 13.75
CA LEU A 151 -6.57 -9.13 14.44
C LEU A 151 -7.23 -7.96 15.20
N PRO A 152 -8.55 -8.01 15.40
CA PRO A 152 -9.26 -7.09 16.27
C PRO A 152 -8.68 -7.06 17.68
N SER A 153 -8.76 -5.94 18.37
CA SER A 153 -8.22 -5.77 19.72
C SER A 153 -8.72 -6.82 20.72
N TYR A 154 -10.00 -7.20 20.64
CA TYR A 154 -10.58 -8.22 21.53
C TYR A 154 -9.96 -9.60 21.37
N SER A 155 -9.33 -9.90 20.22
CA SER A 155 -8.68 -11.20 19.98
C SER A 155 -7.43 -11.39 20.81
N ALA A 156 -6.84 -10.32 21.37
CA ALA A 156 -5.69 -10.42 22.27
C ALA A 156 -6.01 -11.19 23.56
N ASN A 157 -7.29 -11.17 23.99
CA ASN A 157 -7.77 -11.89 25.16
C ASN A 157 -8.34 -13.28 24.83
N ALA A 158 -8.35 -13.66 23.55
CA ALA A 158 -8.82 -14.98 23.14
C ALA A 158 -7.78 -16.05 23.51
N PRO A 159 -8.19 -17.33 23.64
CA PRO A 159 -7.27 -18.42 23.91
C PRO A 159 -6.13 -18.45 22.88
N TYR A 160 -4.90 -18.46 23.36
CA TYR A 160 -3.71 -18.62 22.53
C TYR A 160 -3.26 -20.07 22.58
N ASN A 161 -3.31 -20.74 21.44
CA ASN A 161 -3.00 -22.17 21.34
C ASN A 161 -1.86 -22.40 20.33
N VAL A 162 -0.99 -23.34 20.65
CA VAL A 162 0.13 -23.76 19.78
C VAL A 162 -0.08 -25.22 19.39
N TYR A 163 0.13 -25.53 18.13
CA TYR A 163 -0.07 -26.86 17.56
C TYR A 163 1.17 -27.30 16.79
N LYS A 164 1.45 -28.59 16.85
CA LYS A 164 2.40 -29.27 15.97
C LYS A 164 1.63 -30.05 14.91
N VAL A 165 1.99 -29.87 13.64
CA VAL A 165 1.53 -30.69 12.54
C VAL A 165 2.14 -32.08 12.68
N LEU A 166 1.30 -33.09 12.81
CA LEU A 166 1.67 -34.51 12.99
C LEU A 166 1.65 -35.28 11.67
N LYS A 167 0.83 -34.83 10.71
CA LYS A 167 0.70 -35.37 9.36
C LYS A 167 0.61 -34.20 8.38
N PRO A 168 1.17 -34.32 7.16
CA PRO A 168 1.07 -33.26 6.17
C PRO A 168 -0.38 -32.79 5.96
N ILE A 169 -0.57 -31.47 5.82
CA ILE A 169 -1.88 -30.88 5.56
C ILE A 169 -1.82 -30.19 4.20
N ASP A 170 -2.48 -30.76 3.21
CA ASP A 170 -2.52 -30.23 1.85
C ASP A 170 -3.55 -29.09 1.70
N ASP A 171 -3.49 -28.41 0.56
CA ASP A 171 -4.42 -27.35 0.13
C ASP A 171 -4.57 -26.15 1.09
N VAL A 172 -3.58 -25.94 1.97
CA VAL A 172 -3.54 -24.81 2.89
C VAL A 172 -3.33 -23.52 2.11
N SER A 173 -4.22 -22.55 2.32
CA SER A 173 -4.04 -21.21 1.76
C SER A 173 -3.00 -20.46 2.59
N LYS A 174 -1.94 -19.98 1.95
CA LYS A 174 -0.89 -19.18 2.57
C LYS A 174 -0.87 -17.80 1.95
N SER A 175 -0.80 -16.77 2.79
CA SER A 175 -0.66 -15.39 2.33
C SER A 175 0.02 -14.50 3.37
N LYS A 176 0.47 -13.32 2.91
CA LYS A 176 0.78 -12.21 3.80
C LYS A 176 -0.51 -11.60 4.33
N ILE A 177 -0.48 -11.11 5.56
CA ILE A 177 -1.65 -10.54 6.22
C ILE A 177 -1.78 -9.06 5.82
N LEU A 178 -2.95 -8.66 5.35
CA LEU A 178 -3.30 -7.28 5.05
C LEU A 178 -3.25 -6.44 6.34
N PRO A 179 -2.59 -5.26 6.34
CA PRO A 179 -2.74 -4.31 7.45
C PRO A 179 -4.21 -3.95 7.64
N TRP A 180 -4.74 -4.19 8.84
CA TRP A 180 -6.16 -4.03 9.16
C TRP A 180 -6.36 -3.80 10.65
N PHE A 181 -7.52 -3.31 11.07
CA PHE A 181 -7.83 -2.95 12.48
C PHE A 181 -6.76 -2.04 13.11
N GLY A 182 -6.13 -1.19 12.30
CA GLY A 182 -5.06 -0.29 12.74
C GLY A 182 -3.78 -1.01 13.17
N GLN A 183 -3.64 -2.28 12.79
CA GLN A 183 -2.46 -3.09 13.05
C GLN A 183 -1.59 -3.18 11.80
N LYS A 184 -0.31 -3.49 12.01
CA LYS A 184 0.71 -3.50 10.95
C LYS A 184 0.48 -4.60 9.91
N GLY A 185 -0.08 -5.74 10.29
CA GLY A 185 -0.19 -6.91 9.39
C GLY A 185 1.19 -7.40 8.93
N GLN A 186 1.29 -7.86 7.69
CA GLN A 186 2.52 -8.37 7.04
C GLN A 186 3.11 -9.65 7.64
N GLY A 187 2.50 -10.20 8.70
CA GLY A 187 2.71 -11.57 9.13
C GLY A 187 2.29 -12.56 8.06
N THR A 188 2.65 -13.82 8.26
CA THR A 188 2.17 -14.92 7.41
C THR A 188 0.96 -15.56 8.09
N GLN A 189 -0.11 -15.78 7.31
CA GLN A 189 -1.25 -16.58 7.73
C GLN A 189 -1.36 -17.86 6.91
N TYR A 190 -1.88 -18.88 7.57
CA TYR A 190 -2.36 -20.11 6.96
C TYR A 190 -3.85 -20.21 7.21
N GLU A 191 -4.61 -20.50 6.16
CA GLU A 191 -5.99 -20.94 6.29
C GLU A 191 -6.06 -22.43 5.97
N LEU A 192 -6.43 -23.21 6.97
CA LEU A 192 -6.60 -24.65 6.84
C LEU A 192 -7.92 -24.96 6.10
N PRO A 193 -7.97 -26.01 5.25
CA PRO A 193 -9.20 -26.43 4.58
C PRO A 193 -10.37 -26.78 5.52
N LYS A 194 -10.08 -27.16 6.77
CA LYS A 194 -11.06 -27.53 7.79
C LYS A 194 -10.78 -26.77 9.10
N PRO A 195 -11.74 -26.68 10.04
CA PRO A 195 -11.49 -26.12 11.36
C PRO A 195 -10.35 -26.84 12.08
N VAL A 196 -9.60 -26.12 12.92
CA VAL A 196 -8.51 -26.68 13.74
C VAL A 196 -8.99 -27.92 14.53
N GLN A 197 -10.21 -27.89 15.07
CA GLN A 197 -10.81 -29.00 15.80
C GLN A 197 -10.82 -30.30 14.98
N TRP A 198 -11.15 -30.23 13.69
CA TRP A 198 -11.17 -31.42 12.84
C TRP A 198 -9.78 -32.07 12.77
N TYR A 199 -8.72 -31.27 12.68
CA TYR A 199 -7.36 -31.80 12.61
C TYR A 199 -6.86 -32.35 13.96
N LEU A 200 -7.36 -31.83 15.08
CA LEU A 200 -7.12 -32.41 16.40
C LEU A 200 -7.81 -33.78 16.52
N ASP A 201 -9.09 -33.85 16.17
CA ASP A 201 -9.90 -35.07 16.25
C ASP A 201 -9.37 -36.19 15.34
N ASN A 202 -8.76 -35.82 14.21
CA ASN A 202 -8.22 -36.76 13.22
C ASN A 202 -6.68 -36.96 13.34
N HIS A 203 -6.06 -36.44 14.41
CA HIS A 203 -4.64 -36.60 14.71
C HIS A 203 -3.69 -36.11 13.60
N TYR A 204 -4.07 -35.01 12.95
CA TYR A 204 -3.20 -34.23 12.05
C TYR A 204 -2.51 -33.08 12.78
N LEU A 205 -3.14 -32.56 13.85
CA LEU A 205 -2.55 -31.61 14.77
C LEU A 205 -2.48 -32.22 16.17
N GLY A 206 -1.44 -31.86 16.93
CA GLY A 206 -1.34 -32.10 18.36
C GLY A 206 -1.08 -30.80 19.10
N GLU A 207 -1.74 -30.61 20.25
CA GLU A 207 -1.48 -29.45 21.11
C GLU A 207 -0.05 -29.50 21.65
N LYS A 208 0.62 -28.35 21.59
CA LYS A 208 1.93 -28.16 22.19
C LYS A 208 1.72 -27.38 23.49
N LYS A 209 1.81 -28.09 24.61
CA LYS A 209 1.82 -27.50 25.95
C LYS A 209 3.16 -26.82 26.23
#